data_AF-A0A2I1IML0-F1
#
_entry.id   AF-A0A2I1IML0-F1
#
_cell.length_a   1.000
_cell.length_b   1.000
_cell.length_c   1.000
_cell.angle_alpha   90.00
_cell.angle_beta   90.00
_cell.angle_gamma   90.00
#
_symmetry.space_group_name_H-M   'P 1'
#
loop_
_entity.id
_entity.type
_entity.pdbx_description
1 polymer ?
#
loop_
_entity_poly.entity_id
_entity_poly.type
_entity_poly.pdbx_seq_one_letter_code
_entity_poly.pdbx_strand_id
1 'polypeptide(L)'
;MRDVALPPSILARLKDHMSKYVQSSREGLIIHYPGKPDEFMRGKHLKNRFDKAVKAAGLPRMRFHDLRHTGLTAFARAGATAAELMHRAGHSDIETAMIYQHAELARDKQLAAAMDTVI
;
A
#
# COMPACT_ATOMS: atom_id res chain seq x y z
N MET A 1 -5.26 -11.73 13.45
CA MET A 1 -6.10 -11.08 12.42
C MET A 1 -6.32 -9.64 12.87
N ARG A 2 -6.31 -8.65 11.97
CA ARG A 2 -6.50 -7.24 12.34
C ARG A 2 -7.40 -6.53 11.36
N ASP A 3 -8.20 -5.61 11.88
CA ASP A 3 -9.04 -4.76 11.07
C ASP A 3 -8.29 -3.50 10.67
N VAL A 4 -8.41 -3.15 9.39
CA VAL A 4 -7.80 -1.96 8.82
C VAL A 4 -8.85 -1.23 8.00
N ALA A 5 -9.07 0.04 8.32
CA ALA A 5 -9.93 0.90 7.52
C ALA A 5 -9.32 1.14 6.13
N LEU A 6 -10.13 1.01 5.08
CA LEU A 6 -9.76 1.31 3.70
C LEU A 6 -10.30 2.68 3.29
N PRO A 7 -9.56 3.46 2.47
CA PRO A 7 -10.10 4.68 1.88
C PRO A 7 -11.35 4.38 1.03
N PRO A 8 -12.37 5.27 1.00
CA PRO A 8 -13.59 5.06 0.23
C PRO A 8 -13.35 4.75 -1.25
N SER A 9 -12.36 5.40 -1.86
CA SER A 9 -11.96 5.18 -3.26
C SER A 9 -11.45 3.75 -3.51
N ILE A 10 -10.73 3.17 -2.55
CA ILE A 10 -10.25 1.78 -2.63
C ILE A 10 -11.39 0.81 -2.37
N LEU A 11 -12.27 1.11 -1.42
CA LEU A 11 -13.46 0.30 -1.15
C LEU A 11 -14.37 0.19 -2.37
N ALA A 12 -14.58 1.30 -3.10
CA ALA A 12 -15.35 1.31 -4.34
C ALA A 12 -14.73 0.39 -5.42
N ARG A 13 -13.40 0.49 -5.62
CA ARG A 13 -12.67 -0.38 -6.55
C ARG A 13 -12.72 -1.85 -6.14
N LEU A 14 -12.63 -2.14 -4.84
CA LEU A 14 -12.73 -3.49 -4.32
C LEU A 14 -14.12 -4.08 -4.56
N LYS A 15 -15.19 -3.31 -4.31
CA LYS A 15 -16.57 -3.73 -4.60
C LYS A 15 -16.77 -4.03 -6.09
N ASP A 16 -16.27 -3.16 -6.97
CA ASP A 16 -16.31 -3.37 -8.43
C ASP A 16 -15.58 -4.67 -8.82
N HIS A 17 -14.36 -4.87 -8.32
CA HIS A 17 -13.59 -6.09 -8.54
C HIS A 17 -14.33 -7.34 -8.04
N MET A 18 -14.89 -7.29 -6.83
CA MET A 18 -15.64 -8.40 -6.26
C MET A 18 -16.86 -8.77 -7.11
N SER A 19 -17.59 -7.77 -7.61
CA SER A 19 -18.76 -8.01 -8.46
C SER A 19 -18.45 -8.69 -9.80
N LYS A 20 -17.23 -8.49 -10.32
CA LYS A 20 -16.82 -8.96 -11.65
C LYS A 20 -16.06 -10.28 -11.62
N TYR A 21 -15.31 -10.54 -10.57
CA TYR A 21 -14.30 -11.60 -10.56
C TYR A 21 -14.44 -12.60 -9.41
N VAL A 22 -15.12 -12.23 -8.33
CA VAL A 22 -15.18 -13.07 -7.12
C VAL A 22 -16.46 -13.90 -7.12
N GLN A 23 -16.34 -15.18 -6.76
CA GLN A 23 -17.51 -16.06 -6.60
C GLN A 23 -18.46 -15.50 -5.52
N SER A 24 -19.75 -15.79 -5.66
CA SER A 24 -20.77 -15.34 -4.70
C SER A 24 -20.67 -16.02 -3.32
N SER A 25 -19.80 -17.03 -3.16
CA SER A 25 -19.59 -17.70 -1.88
C SER A 25 -18.92 -16.76 -0.87
N ARG A 26 -19.25 -16.94 0.41
CA ARG A 26 -18.64 -16.17 1.50
C ARG A 26 -17.12 -16.37 1.59
N GLU A 27 -16.64 -17.54 1.15
CA GLU A 27 -15.23 -17.92 1.15
C GLU A 27 -14.54 -17.66 -0.20
N GLY A 28 -15.23 -17.00 -1.14
CA GLY A 28 -14.70 -16.67 -2.45
C GLY A 28 -13.40 -15.86 -2.35
N LEU A 29 -12.36 -16.32 -3.05
CA LEU A 29 -11.07 -15.65 -3.04
C LEU A 29 -11.14 -14.31 -3.77
N ILE A 30 -10.87 -13.22 -3.05
CA ILE A 30 -10.86 -11.86 -3.63
C ILE A 30 -9.77 -11.75 -4.72
N ILE A 31 -8.60 -12.36 -4.47
CA ILE A 31 -7.51 -12.44 -5.43
C ILE A 31 -7.19 -13.90 -5.70
N HIS A 32 -7.54 -14.35 -6.90
CA HIS A 32 -7.38 -15.72 -7.35
C HIS A 32 -6.59 -15.78 -8.66
N TYR A 33 -6.19 -16.99 -9.06
CA TYR A 33 -5.55 -17.21 -10.35
C TYR A 33 -6.57 -16.99 -11.48
N PRO A 34 -6.22 -16.27 -12.57
CA PRO A 34 -7.16 -16.01 -13.66
C PRO A 34 -7.70 -17.31 -14.27
N GLY A 35 -9.03 -17.42 -14.37
CA GLY A 35 -9.70 -18.63 -14.86
C GLY A 35 -9.80 -19.78 -13.83
N LYS A 36 -9.28 -19.59 -12.61
CA LYS A 36 -9.37 -20.56 -11.51
C LYS A 36 -9.74 -19.85 -10.20
N PRO A 37 -11.04 -19.64 -9.94
CA PRO A 37 -11.50 -18.81 -8.82
C PRO A 37 -11.19 -19.39 -7.44
N ASP A 38 -11.02 -20.71 -7.34
CA ASP A 38 -10.71 -21.41 -6.08
C ASP A 38 -9.19 -21.54 -5.81
N GLU A 39 -8.32 -21.09 -6.72
CA GLU A 39 -6.86 -21.14 -6.55
C GLU A 39 -6.28 -19.77 -6.22
N PHE A 40 -5.46 -19.68 -5.17
CA PHE A 40 -4.73 -18.45 -4.85
C PHE A 40 -3.78 -18.03 -5.98
N MET A 41 -3.71 -16.72 -6.23
CA MET A 41 -2.67 -16.15 -7.09
C MET A 41 -1.29 -16.44 -6.51
N ARG A 42 -0.44 -17.17 -7.23
CA ARG A 42 0.93 -17.43 -6.78
C ARG A 42 1.76 -16.15 -6.77
N GLY A 43 2.59 -15.96 -5.75
CA GLY A 43 3.43 -14.78 -5.60
C GLY A 43 4.32 -14.47 -6.80
N LYS A 44 4.88 -15.48 -7.48
CA LYS A 44 5.67 -15.31 -8.71
C LYS A 44 4.86 -14.69 -9.86
N HIS A 45 3.61 -15.11 -10.04
CA HIS A 45 2.75 -14.54 -11.09
C HIS A 45 2.34 -13.11 -10.76
N LEU A 46 2.01 -12.83 -9.49
CA LEU A 46 1.72 -11.48 -9.03
C LEU A 46 2.92 -10.55 -9.25
N LYS A 47 4.13 -10.99 -8.86
CA LYS A 47 5.37 -10.26 -9.08
C LYS A 47 5.61 -9.96 -10.56
N ASN A 48 5.47 -10.95 -11.43
CA ASN A 48 5.68 -10.76 -12.86
C ASN A 48 4.67 -9.77 -13.47
N ARG A 49 3.40 -9.82 -13.02
CA ARG A 49 2.37 -8.85 -13.45
C ARG A 49 2.68 -7.44 -12.93
N PHE A 50 3.16 -7.32 -11.69
CA PHE A 50 3.59 -6.05 -11.12
C PHE A 50 4.78 -5.45 -11.85
N ASP A 51 5.83 -6.24 -12.12
CA ASP A 51 7.03 -5.78 -12.83
C ASP A 51 6.67 -5.26 -14.24
N LYS A 52 5.70 -5.91 -14.92
CA LYS A 52 5.15 -5.42 -16.20
C LYS A 52 4.40 -4.09 -16.04
N ALA A 53 3.59 -3.93 -15.00
CA ALA A 53 2.86 -2.69 -14.73
C ALA A 53 3.81 -1.53 -14.41
N VAL A 54 4.85 -1.76 -13.60
CA VAL A 54 5.91 -0.77 -13.30
C VAL A 54 6.59 -0.31 -14.58
N LYS A 55 6.97 -1.24 -15.46
CA LYS A 55 7.56 -0.92 -16.76
C LYS A 55 6.61 -0.12 -17.65
N ALA A 56 5.34 -0.53 -17.74
CA ALA A 56 4.33 0.15 -18.55
C ALA A 56 4.04 1.58 -18.05
N ALA A 57 4.17 1.82 -16.73
CA ALA A 57 4.03 3.14 -16.13
C ALA A 57 5.28 4.03 -16.27
N GLY A 58 6.37 3.52 -16.88
CA GLY A 58 7.63 4.27 -17.02
C GLY A 58 8.36 4.52 -15.70
N LEU A 59 8.06 3.74 -14.66
CA LEU A 59 8.65 3.91 -13.34
C LEU A 59 10.01 3.21 -13.23
N PRO A 60 10.92 3.70 -12.36
CA PRO A 60 12.12 2.96 -11.97
C PRO A 60 11.78 1.58 -11.40
N ARG A 61 12.78 0.69 -11.37
CA ARG A 61 12.60 -0.66 -10.82
C ARG A 61 12.08 -0.58 -9.37
N MET A 62 10.90 -1.15 -9.17
CA MET A 62 10.22 -1.21 -7.88
C MET A 62 9.96 -2.67 -7.49
N ARG A 63 10.04 -2.99 -6.21
CA ARG A 63 9.64 -4.29 -5.66
C ARG A 63 8.18 -4.19 -5.20
N PHE A 64 7.46 -5.31 -5.24
CA PHE A 64 6.07 -5.34 -4.78
C PHE A 64 5.90 -4.86 -3.31
N HIS A 65 6.87 -5.15 -2.44
CA HIS A 65 6.86 -4.70 -1.05
C HIS A 65 6.99 -3.17 -0.90
N ASP A 66 7.51 -2.47 -1.91
CA ASP A 66 7.62 -1.01 -1.87
C ASP A 66 6.24 -0.33 -1.92
N LEU A 67 5.20 -1.03 -2.40
CA LEU A 67 3.80 -0.58 -2.27
C LEU A 67 3.38 -0.45 -0.81
N ARG A 68 3.82 -1.36 0.05
CA ARG A 68 3.53 -1.33 1.48
C ARG A 68 4.23 -0.16 2.15
N HIS A 69 5.52 0.05 1.85
CA HIS A 69 6.24 1.22 2.33
C HIS A 69 5.55 2.52 1.89
N THR A 70 5.19 2.63 0.61
CA THR A 70 4.49 3.80 0.07
C THR A 70 3.16 4.06 0.79
N GLY A 71 2.37 3.01 1.04
CA GLY A 71 1.11 3.11 1.76
C GLY A 71 1.28 3.54 3.22
N LEU A 72 2.31 3.05 3.91
CA LEU A 72 2.62 3.45 5.29
C LEU A 72 3.14 4.89 5.37
N THR A 73 4.02 5.31 4.45
CA THR A 73 4.44 6.71 4.33
C THR A 73 3.26 7.64 4.05
N ALA A 74 2.35 7.26 3.15
CA ALA A 74 1.14 8.04 2.88
C ALA A 74 0.22 8.14 4.10
N PHE A 75 0.11 7.07 4.89
CA PHE A 75 -0.66 7.09 6.13
C PHE A 75 -0.01 7.97 7.21
N ALA A 76 1.30 7.90 7.37
CA ALA A 76 2.06 8.79 8.26
C ALA A 76 1.84 10.26 7.88
N ARG A 77 1.93 10.58 6.58
CA ARG A 77 1.68 11.93 6.04
C ARG A 77 0.25 12.43 6.24
N ALA A 78 -0.71 11.53 6.43
CA ALA A 78 -2.09 11.90 6.77
C ALA A 78 -2.26 12.21 8.28
N GLY A 79 -1.17 12.24 9.06
CA GLY A 79 -1.17 12.56 10.48
C GLY A 79 -1.25 11.36 11.41
N ALA A 80 -1.02 10.14 10.91
CA ALA A 80 -1.07 8.94 11.75
C ALA A 80 0.05 8.93 12.80
N THR A 81 -0.32 8.61 14.04
CA THR A 81 0.60 8.41 15.15
C THR A 81 1.46 7.15 14.97
N ALA A 82 2.54 7.02 15.75
CA ALA A 82 3.36 5.81 15.79
C ALA A 82 2.52 4.55 16.07
N ALA A 83 1.61 4.63 17.04
CA ALA A 83 0.75 3.52 17.44
C ALA A 83 -0.18 3.07 16.30
N GLU A 84 -0.79 4.03 15.58
CA GLU A 84 -1.66 3.74 14.44
C GLU A 84 -0.88 3.13 13.26
N LEU A 85 0.34 3.63 13.00
CA LEU A 85 1.24 3.05 12.00
C LEU A 85 1.60 1.61 12.34
N MET A 86 1.96 1.32 13.59
CA MET A 86 2.27 -0.03 14.05
C MET A 86 1.08 -0.97 13.93
N HIS A 87 -0.11 -0.52 14.34
CA HIS A 87 -1.35 -1.29 14.20
C HIS A 87 -1.64 -1.64 12.73
N ARG A 88 -1.60 -0.63 11.84
CA ARG A 88 -1.85 -0.84 10.40
C ARG A 88 -0.76 -1.67 9.73
N ALA A 89 0.49 -1.51 10.11
CA ALA A 89 1.57 -2.32 9.58
C ALA A 89 1.47 -3.77 10.11
N GLY A 90 1.05 -3.97 11.35
CA GLY A 90 1.17 -5.24 12.06
C GLY A 90 2.63 -5.55 12.41
N HIS A 91 3.42 -4.52 12.71
CA HIS A 91 4.75 -4.68 13.31
C HIS A 91 4.62 -4.53 14.82
N SER A 92 5.26 -5.42 15.57
CA SER A 92 5.38 -5.33 17.03
C SER A 92 6.48 -4.35 17.47
N ASP A 93 7.32 -3.91 16.53
CA ASP A 93 8.49 -3.08 16.78
C ASP A 93 8.29 -1.62 16.31
N ILE A 94 8.59 -0.69 17.23
CA ILE A 94 8.44 0.76 17.08
C ILE A 94 9.48 1.33 16.09
N GLU A 95 10.67 0.73 16.03
CA GLU A 95 11.79 1.28 15.23
C GLU A 95 11.42 1.33 13.73
N THR A 96 10.70 0.33 13.25
CA THR A 96 10.20 0.28 11.87
C THR A 96 9.15 1.38 11.57
N ALA A 97 8.35 1.78 12.57
CA ALA A 97 7.35 2.82 12.38
C ALA A 97 7.98 4.23 12.32
N MET A 98 9.04 4.46 13.09
CA MET A 98 9.76 5.73 13.13
C MET A 98 10.40 6.10 11.78
N ILE A 99 10.81 5.11 10.98
CA ILE A 99 11.30 5.32 9.60
C ILE A 99 10.29 6.14 8.76
N TYR A 100 8.99 5.87 8.93
CA TYR A 100 7.96 6.56 8.15
C TYR A 100 7.67 7.97 8.67
N GLN A 101 7.80 8.20 9.98
CA GLN A 101 7.69 9.54 10.56
C GLN A 101 8.90 10.42 10.22
N HIS A 102 10.11 9.88 10.22
CA HIS A 102 11.31 10.65 9.85
C HIS A 102 11.28 11.16 8.40
N ALA A 103 10.57 10.46 7.50
CA ALA A 103 10.35 10.94 6.13
C ALA A 103 9.52 12.23 6.07
N GLU A 104 8.71 12.53 7.09
CA GLU A 104 7.97 13.79 7.24
C GLU A 104 8.91 14.90 7.74
N LEU A 105 9.66 14.65 8.82
CA LEU A 105 10.63 15.62 9.35
C LEU A 105 11.68 16.03 8.29
N ALA A 106 12.08 15.10 7.42
CA ALA A 106 12.96 15.40 6.30
C ALA A 106 12.29 16.30 5.24
N ARG A 107 10.98 16.11 5.00
CA ARG A 107 10.19 16.93 4.08
C ARG A 107 9.94 18.33 4.65
N ASP A 108 9.65 18.44 5.94
CA ASP A 108 9.49 19.71 6.65
C ASP A 108 10.77 20.56 6.53
N LYS A 109 11.93 19.97 6.83
CA LYS A 109 13.24 20.64 6.65
C LYS A 109 13.49 21.08 5.21
N GLN A 110 13.11 20.28 4.22
CA GLN A 110 13.23 20.66 2.80
C GLN A 110 12.31 21.82 2.42
N LEU A 111 11.07 21.84 2.95
CA LEU A 111 10.12 22.92 2.71
C LEU A 111 10.58 24.22 3.39
N ALA A 112 11.05 24.14 4.63
CA ALA A 112 11.64 25.27 5.34
C ALA A 112 12.85 25.84 4.59
N ALA A 113 13.76 24.98 4.11
CA ALA A 113 14.90 25.42 3.29
C ALA A 113 14.50 26.01 1.94
N ALA A 114 13.37 25.58 1.35
CA ALA A 114 12.87 26.16 0.12
C ALA A 114 12.26 27.57 0.34
N MET A 115 11.76 27.86 1.54
CA MET A 115 11.24 29.20 1.87
C MET A 115 12.32 30.29 1.77
N ASP A 116 13.58 29.97 2.08
CA ASP A 116 14.74 30.88 1.93
C ASP A 116 15.02 31.31 0.48
N THR A 117 14.45 30.64 -0.52
CA THR A 117 14.60 31.03 -1.94
C THR A 117 13.45 31.90 -2.46
N VAL A 118 12.43 32.12 -1.63
CA VAL A 118 11.22 32.90 -1.96
C VAL A 118 11.17 34.22 -1.18
N ILE A 119 11.92 34.34 -0.08
CA ILE A 119 12.07 35.55 0.74
C ILE A 119 13.38 36.25 0.36
#